data_AF-A0A2W6E367-F1
#
_entry.id   AF-A0A2W6E367-F1
#
_cell.length_a   1.000
_cell.length_b   1.000
_cell.length_c   1.000
_cell.angle_alpha   90.00
_cell.angle_beta   90.00
_cell.angle_gamma   90.00
#
_symmetry.space_group_name_H-M   'P 1'
#
loop_
_entity.id
_entity.type
_entity.pdbx_description
1 polymer ?
#
loop_
_entity_poly.entity_id
_entity_poly.type
_entity_poly.pdbx_seq_one_letter_code
_entity_poly.pdbx_strand_id
1 'polypeptide(L)'
;MRVSTQRSEPVPDTGDTAWMLASSALVLLMTPGLAFFYGGMVRSKSVLNMIMMSMSAMGIVGILWVLYGYSEAFGNDAGHGLIGNPFDYAGLKGLFGGTYVASGAAKVAIPLVGTIPATVFVAFQAMFAIITVALVSGAVADRMRFGPWLAFAAIWATVVYFPVAHWV
;
A
#
# COMPACT_ATOMS: atom_id res chain seq x y z
N MET A 1 -9.90 48.29 7.57
CA MET A 1 -8.73 47.45 7.24
C MET A 1 -9.20 46.00 7.19
N ARG A 2 -9.61 45.51 6.01
CA ARG A 2 -10.09 44.12 5.85
C ARG A 2 -8.85 43.24 5.76
N VAL A 3 -8.61 42.42 6.79
CA VAL A 3 -7.61 41.34 6.71
C VAL A 3 -8.13 40.37 5.65
N SER A 4 -7.52 40.40 4.47
CA SER A 4 -7.69 39.37 3.47
C SER A 4 -7.13 38.08 4.06
N THR A 5 -7.99 37.14 4.43
CA THR A 5 -7.63 35.75 4.69
C THR A 5 -7.02 35.17 3.41
N GLN A 6 -5.70 35.28 3.25
CA GLN A 6 -4.94 34.40 2.37
C GLN A 6 -5.18 32.99 2.91
N ARG A 7 -5.95 32.15 2.21
CA ARG A 7 -5.86 30.71 2.40
C ARG A 7 -4.42 30.33 2.05
N SER A 8 -3.61 30.08 3.07
CA SER A 8 -2.39 29.32 2.92
C SER A 8 -2.79 28.02 2.22
N GLU A 9 -2.28 27.79 1.02
CA GLU A 9 -2.46 26.50 0.36
C GLU A 9 -1.94 25.42 1.30
N PRO A 10 -2.64 24.28 1.42
CA PRO A 10 -2.29 23.29 2.42
C PRO A 10 -0.88 22.77 2.11
N VAL A 11 0.03 22.97 3.07
CA VAL A 11 1.41 22.51 3.03
C VAL A 11 1.48 21.22 3.85
N PRO A 12 2.15 20.16 3.38
CA PRO A 12 2.32 18.96 4.18
C PRO A 12 3.10 19.25 5.47
N ASP A 13 2.64 18.68 6.59
CA ASP A 13 3.34 18.73 7.86
C ASP A 13 4.53 17.76 7.84
N THR A 14 5.72 18.27 8.17
CA THR A 14 6.96 17.49 8.10
C THR A 14 7.06 16.45 9.21
N GLY A 15 6.49 16.72 10.39
CA GLY A 15 6.45 15.79 11.51
C GLY A 15 5.52 14.62 11.23
N ASP A 16 4.31 14.91 10.75
CA ASP A 16 3.35 13.89 10.36
C ASP A 16 3.90 13.03 9.21
N THR A 17 4.52 13.67 8.21
CA THR A 17 5.15 12.98 7.08
C THR A 17 6.27 12.05 7.54
N ALA A 18 7.18 12.54 8.40
CA ALA A 18 8.29 11.74 8.92
C ALA A 18 7.78 10.54 9.74
N TRP A 19 6.78 10.76 10.59
CA TRP A 19 6.18 9.70 11.39
C TRP A 19 5.49 8.63 10.53
N MET A 20 4.78 9.05 9.48
CA MET A 20 4.11 8.12 8.56
C MET A 20 5.10 7.30 7.73
N LEU A 21 6.22 7.89 7.30
CA LEU A 21 7.30 7.16 6.62
C LEU A 21 7.97 6.16 7.57
N ALA A 22 8.28 6.56 8.80
CA ALA A 22 8.83 5.66 9.82
C ALA A 22 7.87 4.50 10.11
N SER A 23 6.58 4.79 10.30
CA SER A 23 5.53 3.80 10.52
C SER A 23 5.42 2.83 9.33
N SER A 24 5.48 3.34 8.09
CA SER A 24 5.49 2.51 6.88
C SER A 24 6.67 1.53 6.87
N ALA A 25 7.86 1.98 7.26
CA ALA A 25 9.04 1.12 7.35
C ALA A 25 8.89 0.03 8.44
N LEU A 26 8.27 0.37 9.58
CA LEU A 26 7.97 -0.61 10.64
C LEU A 26 6.99 -1.68 10.17
N VAL A 27 5.93 -1.31 9.44
CA VAL A 27 4.97 -2.28 8.89
C VAL A 27 5.62 -3.13 7.80
N LEU A 28 6.45 -2.53 6.94
CA LEU A 28 7.21 -3.26 5.92
C LEU A 28 8.07 -4.37 6.54
N LEU A 29 8.72 -4.09 7.68
CA LEU A 29 9.56 -5.04 8.41
C LEU A 29 8.78 -6.26 8.92
N MET A 30 7.47 -6.16 9.11
CA MET A 30 6.63 -7.29 9.52
C MET A 30 6.62 -8.40 8.46
N THR A 31 6.74 -8.08 7.17
CA THR A 31 6.67 -9.09 6.09
C THR A 31 7.88 -10.05 6.08
N PRO A 32 9.14 -9.58 6.10
CA PRO A 32 10.29 -10.47 6.29
C PRO A 32 10.29 -11.11 7.69
N GLY A 33 9.85 -10.39 8.73
CA GLY A 33 9.69 -10.97 10.07
C GLY A 33 8.76 -12.19 10.07
N LEU A 34 7.63 -12.08 9.36
CA LEU A 34 6.67 -13.16 9.14
C LEU A 34 7.24 -14.29 8.28
N ALA A 35 8.01 -13.96 7.24
CA ALA A 35 8.68 -14.97 6.41
C ALA A 35 9.63 -15.85 7.24
N PHE A 36 10.41 -15.25 8.14
CA PHE A 36 11.27 -16.00 9.07
C PHE A 36 10.45 -16.74 10.14
N PHE A 37 9.39 -16.12 10.66
CA PHE A 37 8.51 -16.74 11.65
C PHE A 37 7.84 -18.02 11.11
N TYR A 38 7.14 -17.94 9.96
CA TYR A 38 6.54 -19.12 9.34
C TYR A 38 7.60 -20.07 8.76
N GLY A 39 8.71 -19.55 8.24
CA GLY A 39 9.85 -20.35 7.80
C GLY A 39 10.42 -21.22 8.92
N GLY A 40 10.52 -20.70 10.14
CA GLY A 40 11.00 -21.45 11.30
C GLY A 40 10.04 -22.52 11.83
N MET A 41 8.74 -22.43 11.48
CA MET A 41 7.72 -23.39 11.93
C MET A 41 7.47 -24.53 10.92
N VAL A 42 7.97 -24.42 9.68
CA VAL A 42 7.86 -25.49 8.68
C VAL A 42 9.06 -26.42 8.71
N ARG A 43 8.91 -27.60 8.09
CA ARG A 43 10.02 -28.55 7.93
C ARG A 43 11.15 -27.94 7.11
N SER A 44 12.39 -28.30 7.41
CA SER A 44 13.62 -27.81 6.73
C SER A 44 13.52 -27.83 5.20
N LYS A 45 12.99 -28.92 4.63
CA LYS A 45 12.81 -29.07 3.17
C LYS A 45 11.85 -28.06 2.52
N SER A 46 11.01 -27.40 3.33
CA SER A 46 9.95 -26.50 2.87
C SER A 46 10.19 -25.04 3.25
N VAL A 47 11.22 -24.74 4.04
CA VAL A 47 11.56 -23.39 4.52
C VAL A 47 11.74 -22.42 3.34
N LEU A 48 12.47 -22.83 2.31
CA LEU A 48 12.71 -22.00 1.13
C LEU A 48 11.39 -21.63 0.44
N ASN A 49 10.50 -22.61 0.22
CA ASN A 49 9.21 -22.34 -0.40
C ASN A 49 8.37 -21.41 0.48
N MET A 50 8.39 -21.58 1.80
CA MET A 50 7.69 -20.70 2.74
C MET A 50 8.17 -19.25 2.66
N ILE A 51 9.49 -19.03 2.77
CA ILE A 51 10.09 -17.69 2.68
C ILE A 51 9.78 -17.06 1.32
N MET A 52 9.88 -17.83 0.23
CA MET A 52 9.56 -17.35 -1.12
C MET A 52 8.09 -16.94 -1.24
N MET A 53 7.15 -17.72 -0.70
CA MET A 53 5.72 -17.36 -0.71
C MET A 53 5.49 -16.04 0.01
N SER A 54 6.01 -15.86 1.23
CA SER A 54 5.83 -14.61 1.98
C SER A 54 6.52 -13.41 1.31
N MET A 55 7.75 -13.55 0.80
CA MET A 55 8.48 -12.47 0.14
C MET A 55 7.89 -12.11 -1.24
N SER A 56 7.39 -13.09 -1.99
CA SER A 56 6.75 -12.85 -3.28
C SER A 56 5.46 -12.02 -3.18
N ALA A 57 4.77 -12.07 -2.03
CA ALA A 57 3.62 -11.20 -1.77
C ALA A 57 4.00 -9.71 -1.85
N MET A 58 5.21 -9.32 -1.40
CA MET A 58 5.70 -7.93 -1.54
C MET A 58 5.75 -7.49 -3.00
N GLY A 59 6.28 -8.35 -3.87
CA GLY A 59 6.43 -8.04 -5.30
C GLY A 59 5.08 -8.00 -6.02
N ILE A 60 4.26 -9.03 -5.84
CA ILE A 60 2.95 -9.12 -6.54
C ILE A 60 2.02 -8.03 -6.07
N VAL A 61 1.79 -7.93 -4.76
CA VAL A 61 0.83 -6.97 -4.22
C VAL A 61 1.34 -5.55 -4.43
N GLY A 62 2.64 -5.29 -4.29
CA GLY A 62 3.22 -3.98 -4.59
C GLY A 62 2.97 -3.52 -6.03
N ILE A 63 3.12 -4.42 -7.01
CA ILE A 63 2.81 -4.11 -8.42
C ILE A 63 1.31 -3.85 -8.61
N LEU A 64 0.45 -4.75 -8.12
CA LEU A 64 -1.00 -4.60 -8.26
C LEU A 64 -1.51 -3.32 -7.59
N TRP A 65 -0.97 -2.98 -6.42
CA TRP A 65 -1.30 -1.78 -5.66
C TRP A 65 -1.06 -0.51 -6.46
N VAL A 66 0.11 -0.41 -7.10
CA VAL A 66 0.47 0.74 -7.95
C VAL A 66 -0.38 0.79 -9.22
N LEU A 67 -0.62 -0.36 -9.86
CA LEU A 67 -1.35 -0.41 -11.12
C LEU A 67 -2.82 0.01 -10.97
N TYR A 68 -3.51 -0.50 -9.96
CA TYR A 68 -4.91 -0.17 -9.72
C TYR A 68 -5.39 -0.42 -8.28
N GLY A 69 -4.70 -1.21 -7.46
CA GLY A 69 -5.19 -1.59 -6.13
C GLY A 69 -5.41 -0.41 -5.18
N TYR A 70 -4.55 0.62 -5.23
CA TYR A 70 -4.79 1.86 -4.50
C TYR A 70 -6.08 2.56 -4.97
N SER A 71 -6.31 2.58 -6.29
CA SER A 71 -7.50 3.20 -6.88
C SER A 71 -8.77 2.42 -6.54
N GLU A 72 -8.70 1.10 -6.50
CA GLU A 72 -9.84 0.27 -6.11
C GLU A 72 -10.17 0.40 -4.61
N ALA A 73 -9.17 0.59 -3.76
CA ALA A 73 -9.38 0.78 -2.32
C ALA A 73 -9.83 2.22 -1.97
N PHE A 74 -9.19 3.24 -2.55
CA PHE A 74 -9.35 4.65 -2.15
C PHE A 74 -9.89 5.58 -3.25
N GLY A 75 -10.33 5.01 -4.38
CA GLY A 75 -11.05 5.75 -5.44
C GLY A 75 -12.50 6.04 -5.06
N ASN A 76 -13.21 6.73 -5.95
CA ASN A 76 -14.63 7.00 -5.75
C ASN A 76 -15.46 5.72 -5.84
N ASP A 77 -16.58 5.67 -5.11
CA ASP A 77 -17.47 4.52 -5.09
C ASP A 77 -17.95 4.14 -6.49
N ALA A 78 -17.87 2.84 -6.78
CA ALA A 78 -18.48 2.20 -7.93
C ALA A 78 -19.33 1.00 -7.47
N GLY A 79 -20.30 0.61 -8.30
CA GLY A 79 -21.15 -0.56 -8.01
C GLY A 79 -21.90 -0.47 -6.67
N HIS A 80 -22.46 0.69 -6.33
CA HIS A 80 -23.15 0.96 -5.06
C HIS A 80 -22.26 0.89 -3.80
N GLY A 81 -20.96 1.20 -3.93
CA GLY A 81 -20.00 1.20 -2.81
C GLY A 81 -19.39 -0.17 -2.53
N LEU A 82 -19.57 -1.14 -3.45
CA LEU A 82 -18.96 -2.46 -3.33
C LEU A 82 -17.47 -2.46 -3.70
N ILE A 83 -17.03 -1.55 -4.58
CA ILE A 83 -15.63 -1.38 -4.99
C ILE A 83 -15.37 0.10 -5.27
N GLY A 84 -14.14 0.56 -5.09
CA GLY A 84 -13.71 1.84 -5.64
C GLY A 84 -13.46 1.73 -7.15
N ASN A 85 -13.56 2.84 -7.87
CA ASN A 85 -13.27 2.87 -9.30
C ASN A 85 -11.76 2.65 -9.53
N PRO A 86 -11.34 1.55 -10.19
CA PRO A 86 -9.93 1.23 -10.40
C PRO A 86 -9.21 2.17 -11.38
N PHE A 87 -9.94 3.04 -12.08
CA PHE A 87 -9.39 3.95 -13.10
C PHE A 87 -9.10 5.37 -12.59
N ASP A 88 -9.59 5.75 -11.41
CA ASP A 88 -9.42 7.11 -10.86
C ASP A 88 -7.94 7.45 -10.64
N TYR A 89 -7.22 6.50 -10.04
CA TYR A 89 -5.80 6.59 -9.68
C TYR A 89 -4.99 5.44 -10.28
N ALA A 90 -5.39 4.90 -11.44
CA ALA A 90 -4.63 3.84 -12.12
C ALA A 90 -3.17 4.29 -12.37
N GLY A 91 -2.20 3.46 -12.03
CA GLY A 91 -0.78 3.82 -12.07
C GLY A 91 -0.40 4.96 -11.12
N LEU A 92 -1.20 5.22 -10.09
CA LEU A 92 -1.12 6.36 -9.18
C LEU A 92 -1.16 7.72 -9.91
N LYS A 93 -1.89 7.77 -11.03
CA LYS A 93 -2.11 8.99 -11.81
C LYS A 93 -2.67 10.09 -10.91
N GLY A 94 -2.10 11.29 -11.03
CA GLY A 94 -2.54 12.45 -10.27
C GLY A 94 -2.09 12.46 -8.81
N LEU A 95 -1.37 11.43 -8.35
CA LEU A 95 -0.78 11.36 -7.01
C LEU A 95 0.74 11.61 -7.03
N PHE A 96 1.39 11.31 -8.15
CA PHE A 96 2.78 11.67 -8.39
C PHE A 96 2.91 13.09 -8.96
N GLY A 97 3.55 13.98 -8.21
CA GLY A 97 3.82 15.34 -8.68
C GLY A 97 4.22 16.27 -7.54
N GLY A 98 5.46 16.76 -7.60
CA GLY A 98 5.96 17.84 -6.77
C GLY A 98 7.48 17.96 -6.90
N THR A 99 7.98 19.09 -7.39
CA THR A 99 9.41 19.41 -7.28
C THR A 99 9.65 19.84 -5.84
N TYR A 100 10.54 19.17 -5.11
CA TYR A 100 10.99 19.64 -3.80
C TYR A 100 11.69 20.99 -4.02
N VAL A 101 11.04 22.09 -3.64
CA VAL A 101 11.71 23.40 -3.61
C VAL A 101 12.16 23.62 -2.19
N ALA A 102 13.44 23.41 -1.94
CA ALA A 102 14.12 24.06 -0.83
C ALA A 102 13.96 25.59 -1.05
N SER A 103 13.14 26.21 -0.21
CA SER A 103 12.98 27.66 -0.04
C SER A 103 12.83 28.51 -1.31
N GLY A 104 11.62 29.04 -1.54
CA GLY A 104 11.48 30.41 -2.05
C GLY A 104 10.85 30.67 -3.42
N ALA A 105 10.35 29.68 -4.18
CA ALA A 105 9.62 29.98 -5.41
C ALA A 105 8.55 28.94 -5.80
N ALA A 106 7.44 29.47 -6.35
CA ALA A 106 6.24 28.84 -6.91
C ALA A 106 5.55 27.78 -6.04
N LYS A 107 4.32 28.07 -5.63
CA LYS A 107 3.49 27.14 -4.86
C LYS A 107 3.17 25.91 -5.70
N VAL A 108 3.73 24.78 -5.30
CA VAL A 108 3.50 23.47 -5.90
C VAL A 108 2.31 22.84 -5.18
N ALA A 109 1.24 22.53 -5.91
CA ALA A 109 0.10 21.80 -5.37
C ALA A 109 0.47 20.31 -5.26
N ILE A 110 0.91 19.87 -4.08
CA ILE A 110 1.10 18.45 -3.77
C ILE A 110 -0.26 17.88 -3.37
N PRO A 111 -0.72 16.75 -3.95
CA PRO A 111 -1.91 16.07 -3.46
C PRO A 111 -1.69 15.62 -2.01
N LEU A 112 -2.62 15.98 -1.12
CA LEU A 112 -2.56 15.66 0.30
C LEU A 112 -3.72 14.77 0.72
N VAL A 113 -3.44 13.89 1.68
CA VAL A 113 -4.45 13.20 2.48
C VAL A 113 -4.30 13.74 3.89
N GLY A 114 -5.23 14.61 4.32
CA GLY A 114 -5.06 15.38 5.55
C GLY A 114 -3.82 16.29 5.49
N THR A 115 -2.86 16.08 6.39
CA THR A 115 -1.61 16.85 6.52
C THR A 115 -0.41 16.19 5.84
N ILE A 116 -0.55 15.02 5.22
CA ILE A 116 0.55 14.26 4.62
C ILE A 116 0.45 14.19 3.10
N PRO A 117 1.57 14.04 2.36
CA PRO A 117 1.55 13.76 0.93
C PRO A 117 0.77 12.48 0.63
N ALA A 118 -0.08 12.50 -0.39
CA ALA A 118 -0.89 11.34 -0.78
C ALA A 118 -0.01 10.12 -1.11
N THR A 119 1.19 10.31 -1.66
CA THR A 119 2.15 9.23 -1.92
C THR A 119 2.65 8.53 -0.66
N VAL A 120 2.73 9.25 0.46
CA VAL A 120 3.09 8.66 1.77
C VAL A 120 1.94 7.81 2.29
N PHE A 121 0.70 8.29 2.11
CA PHE A 121 -0.50 7.50 2.42
C PHE A 121 -0.58 6.24 1.55
N VAL A 122 -0.34 6.35 0.24
CA VAL A 122 -0.26 5.22 -0.70
C VAL A 122 0.77 4.18 -0.22
N ALA A 123 1.96 4.61 0.17
CA ALA A 123 3.02 3.73 0.64
C ALA A 123 2.65 3.04 1.95
N PHE A 124 2.12 3.79 2.92
CA PHE A 124 1.68 3.24 4.21
C PHE A 124 0.63 2.14 4.02
N GLN A 125 -0.39 2.41 3.21
CA GLN A 125 -1.47 1.45 2.94
C GLN A 125 -1.01 0.23 2.16
N ALA A 126 -0.04 0.39 1.25
CA ALA A 126 0.57 -0.75 0.54
C ALA A 126 1.16 -1.78 1.51
N MET A 127 1.72 -1.34 2.64
CA MET A 127 2.33 -2.24 3.62
C MET A 127 1.29 -3.17 4.26
N PHE A 128 0.08 -2.66 4.52
CA PHE A 128 -1.05 -3.46 5.03
C PHE A 128 -1.57 -4.44 3.98
N ALA A 129 -1.62 -4.03 2.71
CA ALA A 129 -1.99 -4.92 1.62
C ALA A 129 -1.02 -6.10 1.50
N ILE A 130 0.28 -5.79 1.53
CA ILE A 130 1.35 -6.78 1.44
C ILE A 130 1.30 -7.76 2.61
N ILE A 131 1.28 -7.27 3.86
CA ILE A 131 1.35 -8.15 5.04
C ILE A 131 0.10 -9.04 5.15
N THR A 132 -1.07 -8.53 4.77
CA THR A 132 -2.32 -9.29 4.79
C THR A 132 -2.27 -10.48 3.86
N VAL A 133 -1.79 -10.30 2.63
CA VAL A 133 -1.60 -11.42 1.70
C VAL A 133 -0.51 -12.36 2.20
N ALA A 134 0.59 -11.83 2.71
CA ALA A 134 1.68 -12.64 3.25
C ALA A 134 1.22 -13.53 4.42
N LEU A 135 0.31 -13.08 5.28
CA LEU A 135 -0.27 -13.89 6.36
C LEU A 135 -0.97 -15.17 5.86
N VAL A 136 -1.58 -15.13 4.68
CA VAL A 136 -2.24 -16.31 4.09
C VAL A 136 -1.24 -17.43 3.80
N SER A 137 0.01 -17.09 3.49
CA SER A 137 1.07 -18.08 3.20
C SER A 137 1.29 -19.04 4.38
N GLY A 138 1.13 -18.56 5.62
CA GLY A 138 1.25 -19.39 6.82
C GLY A 138 0.15 -20.46 6.93
N ALA A 139 -1.07 -20.17 6.46
CA ALA A 139 -2.19 -21.12 6.51
C ALA A 139 -2.07 -22.23 5.45
N VAL A 140 -1.42 -21.94 4.32
CA VAL A 140 -1.21 -22.88 3.21
C VAL A 140 0.20 -23.48 3.20
N ALA A 141 0.93 -23.31 4.31
CA ALA A 141 2.24 -23.91 4.56
C ALA A 141 2.26 -25.39 4.17
N ASP A 142 3.32 -25.81 3.47
CA ASP A 142 3.53 -27.21 3.07
C ASP A 142 2.45 -27.83 2.15
N ARG A 143 1.41 -27.09 1.77
CA ARG A 143 0.24 -27.60 1.01
C ARG A 143 0.10 -26.99 -0.38
N MET A 144 0.81 -25.89 -0.66
CA MET A 144 0.73 -25.17 -1.93
C MET A 144 2.11 -25.04 -2.59
N ARG A 145 2.12 -25.16 -3.93
CA ARG A 145 3.30 -24.89 -4.76
C ARG A 145 3.41 -23.38 -5.02
N PHE A 146 4.62 -22.90 -5.25
CA PHE A 146 4.90 -21.48 -5.50
C PHE A 146 4.10 -20.88 -6.66
N GLY A 147 4.03 -21.56 -7.82
CA GLY A 147 3.29 -21.04 -8.99
C GLY A 147 1.80 -20.75 -8.71
N PRO A 148 1.01 -21.73 -8.25
CA PRO A 148 -0.37 -21.51 -7.81
C PRO A 148 -0.51 -20.45 -6.71
N TRP A 149 0.47 -20.36 -5.80
CA TRP A 149 0.50 -19.31 -4.79
C TRP A 149 0.57 -17.90 -5.40
N LEU A 150 1.39 -17.67 -6.43
CA LEU A 150 1.47 -16.35 -7.08
C LEU A 150 0.12 -15.93 -7.69
N ALA A 151 -0.54 -16.85 -8.38
CA ALA A 151 -1.86 -16.61 -8.96
C ALA A 151 -2.91 -16.34 -7.87
N PHE A 152 -2.90 -17.16 -6.80
CA PHE A 152 -3.76 -16.96 -5.64
C PHE A 152 -3.53 -15.59 -4.99
N ALA A 153 -2.28 -15.22 -4.71
CA ALA A 153 -1.94 -13.95 -4.08
C ALA A 153 -2.43 -12.76 -4.91
N ALA A 154 -2.27 -12.82 -6.24
CA ALA A 154 -2.76 -11.78 -7.14
C ALA A 154 -4.30 -11.69 -7.13
N ILE A 155 -4.98 -12.82 -7.33
CA ILE A 155 -6.45 -12.86 -7.38
C ILE A 155 -7.03 -12.42 -6.03
N TRP A 156 -6.51 -12.96 -4.92
CA TRP A 156 -7.02 -12.67 -3.58
C TRP A 156 -6.82 -11.20 -3.18
N ALA A 157 -5.67 -10.61 -3.52
CA ALA A 157 -5.45 -9.18 -3.30
C ALA A 157 -6.51 -8.34 -4.03
N THR A 158 -6.75 -8.66 -5.31
CA THR A 158 -7.72 -7.95 -6.15
C THR A 158 -9.16 -8.15 -5.72
N VAL A 159 -9.62 -9.39 -5.52
CA VAL A 159 -11.05 -9.66 -5.34
C VAL A 159 -11.50 -9.65 -3.87
N VAL A 160 -10.56 -9.66 -2.92
CA VAL A 160 -10.87 -9.68 -1.49
C VAL A 160 -10.27 -8.47 -0.79
N TYR A 161 -8.95 -8.29 -0.86
CA TYR A 161 -8.31 -7.25 -0.05
C TYR A 161 -8.71 -5.83 -0.48
N PHE A 162 -8.61 -5.49 -1.78
CA PHE A 162 -8.94 -4.12 -2.23
C PHE A 162 -10.41 -3.74 -1.98
N PRO A 163 -11.41 -4.61 -2.27
CA PRO A 163 -12.81 -4.32 -1.93
C PRO A 163 -13.03 -4.17 -0.42
N VAL A 164 -12.47 -5.07 0.39
CA VAL A 164 -12.63 -4.97 1.86
C VAL A 164 -11.98 -3.70 2.40
N ALA A 165 -10.83 -3.29 1.87
CA ALA A 165 -10.19 -2.03 2.24
C ALA A 165 -11.01 -0.81 1.85
N HIS A 166 -11.84 -0.89 0.80
CA HIS A 166 -12.74 0.19 0.39
C HIS A 166 -13.95 0.34 1.33
N TRP A 167 -14.41 -0.74 1.96
CA TRP A 167 -15.60 -0.72 2.83
C TRP A 167 -15.35 -0.16 4.22
N VAL A 168 -14.08 -0.02 4.63
CA VAL A 168 -13.65 0.37 5.97
C VAL A 168 -13.15 1.81 5.96
#